data_AF-A0A7C4XNV1-F1
#
_entry.id   AF-A0A7C4XNV1-F1
#
_cell.length_a   1.000
_cell.length_b   1.000
_cell.length_c   1.000
_cell.angle_alpha   90.00
_cell.angle_beta   90.00
_cell.angle_gamma   90.00
#
_symmetry.space_group_name_H-M   'P 1'
#
loop_
_entity.id
_entity.type
_entity.pdbx_description
1 polymer ?
#
loop_
_entity_poly.entity_id
_entity_poly.type
_entity_poly.pdbx_seq_one_letter_code
_entity_poly.pdbx_strand_id
1 'polypeptide(L)'
;MLLTSAAVLSGCSGDGGGGQLAEQTARSSTTTSTRAPGAPVLADELPVPGTPRAVARVLTRVESALRDDDRDPDAVPALGFRQHLAYRALAAHPEWVPHVVADVPPRLRSVVEANV
;
A
#
# COMPACT_ATOMS: atom_id res chain seq x y z
N MET A 1 5.30 22.28 45.08
CA MET A 1 4.09 22.62 44.31
C MET A 1 4.44 22.63 42.84
N LEU A 2 4.22 21.52 42.13
CA LEU A 2 4.38 21.40 40.68
C LEU A 2 3.18 20.58 40.19
N LEU A 3 2.30 21.25 39.46
CA LEU A 3 1.14 20.69 38.79
C LEU A 3 1.60 19.97 37.51
N THR A 4 1.10 18.77 37.25
CA THR A 4 1.18 18.14 35.92
C THR A 4 -0.15 17.51 35.54
N SER A 5 -0.84 18.26 34.69
CA SER A 5 -1.85 17.97 33.68
C SER A 5 -2.43 16.56 33.57
N ALA A 6 -3.76 16.49 33.70
CA ALA A 6 -4.59 15.35 33.37
C ALA A 6 -4.71 15.17 31.84
N ALA A 7 -4.59 13.92 31.38
CA ALA A 7 -4.85 13.52 30.00
C ALA A 7 -6.37 13.38 29.77
N VAL A 8 -6.88 14.04 28.74
CA VAL A 8 -8.28 13.94 28.30
C VAL A 8 -8.41 12.77 27.32
N LEU A 9 -9.17 11.75 27.71
CA LEU A 9 -9.61 10.67 26.82
C LEU A 9 -10.76 11.19 25.95
N SER A 10 -10.48 11.49 24.67
CA SER A 10 -11.52 11.78 23.69
C SER A 10 -12.10 10.46 23.18
N GLY A 11 -13.21 10.03 23.80
CA GLY A 11 -14.01 8.90 23.34
C GLY A 11 -14.91 9.31 22.18
N CYS A 12 -14.79 8.61 21.05
CA CYS A 12 -15.77 8.67 19.96
C CYS A 12 -17.04 7.90 20.36
N SER A 13 -17.98 8.57 21.02
CA SER A 13 -19.37 8.11 21.11
C SER A 13 -20.12 8.64 19.89
N GLY A 14 -20.22 7.81 18.85
CA GLY A 14 -21.08 8.07 17.70
C GLY A 14 -22.52 7.74 18.04
N ASP A 15 -23.28 8.76 18.47
CA ASP A 15 -24.74 8.74 18.57
C ASP A 15 -25.33 8.97 17.18
N GLY A 16 -26.15 8.02 16.71
CA GLY A 16 -26.78 8.04 15.38
C GLY A 16 -28.29 7.97 15.52
N GLY A 17 -28.91 9.05 16.01
CA GLY A 17 -30.36 9.23 16.05
C GLY A 17 -30.97 9.35 14.65
N GLY A 18 -32.09 8.65 14.42
CA GLY A 18 -32.87 8.68 13.19
C GLY A 18 -33.98 9.75 13.17
N GLY A 19 -34.47 10.03 11.96
CA GLY A 19 -35.72 10.75 11.66
C GLY A 19 -35.51 12.13 11.01
N GLN A 20 -35.54 12.27 9.67
CA GLN A 20 -36.68 12.68 8.81
C GLN A 20 -37.13 14.15 9.06
N LEU A 21 -37.08 15.10 8.13
CA LEU A 21 -37.95 15.27 6.95
C LEU A 21 -37.44 16.37 5.99
N ALA A 22 -37.56 16.06 4.69
CA ALA A 22 -37.77 16.87 3.48
C ALA A 22 -37.37 18.37 3.39
N GLU A 23 -36.56 18.69 2.38
CA GLU A 23 -36.81 19.83 1.48
C GLU A 23 -36.22 19.58 0.08
N GLN A 24 -36.98 19.98 -0.93
CA GLN A 24 -36.90 19.61 -2.34
C GLN A 24 -36.36 20.80 -3.14
N THR A 25 -35.28 20.65 -3.92
CA THR A 25 -34.92 21.58 -5.01
C THR A 25 -34.12 20.88 -6.10
N ALA A 26 -34.44 21.22 -7.35
CA ALA A 26 -34.11 20.58 -8.62
C ALA A 26 -32.66 20.12 -8.80
N ARG A 27 -32.47 18.89 -9.30
CA ARG A 27 -31.15 18.33 -9.66
C ARG A 27 -31.10 18.11 -11.18
N SER A 28 -30.44 19.03 -11.88
CA SER A 28 -29.96 18.83 -13.25
C SER A 28 -29.17 17.51 -13.29
N SER A 29 -29.60 16.58 -14.12
CA SER A 29 -28.94 15.29 -14.28
C SER A 29 -27.72 15.47 -15.19
N THR A 30 -26.60 15.90 -14.60
CA THR A 30 -25.29 15.73 -15.22
C THR A 30 -24.97 14.24 -15.16
N THR A 31 -25.10 13.54 -16.30
CA THR A 31 -24.60 12.18 -16.44
C THR A 31 -23.07 12.21 -16.48
N THR A 32 -22.44 12.22 -15.31
CA THR A 32 -21.04 11.89 -15.17
C THR A 32 -20.89 10.40 -15.52
N SER A 33 -20.32 10.12 -16.69
CA SER A 33 -19.93 8.76 -17.05
C SER A 33 -18.76 8.37 -16.14
N THR A 34 -19.07 7.72 -15.03
CA THR A 34 -18.07 7.08 -14.17
C THR A 34 -17.50 5.92 -14.97
N ARG A 35 -16.26 6.06 -15.45
CA ARG A 35 -15.47 4.94 -15.95
C ARG A 35 -15.36 3.93 -14.80
N ALA A 36 -15.94 2.75 -14.98
CA ALA A 36 -15.79 1.67 -14.02
C ALA A 36 -14.27 1.41 -13.85
N PRO A 37 -13.77 1.27 -12.61
CA PRO A 37 -12.40 0.86 -12.38
C PRO A 37 -12.13 -0.43 -13.17
N GLY A 38 -11.00 -0.47 -13.89
CA GLY A 38 -10.54 -1.71 -14.51
C GLY A 38 -10.51 -2.81 -13.45
N ALA A 39 -10.89 -4.03 -13.83
CA ALA A 39 -11.00 -5.14 -12.89
C ALA A 39 -9.72 -5.24 -12.02
N PRO A 40 -9.85 -5.33 -10.69
CA PRO A 40 -8.68 -5.48 -9.83
C PRO A 40 -7.96 -6.76 -10.23
N VAL A 41 -6.65 -6.67 -10.46
CA VAL A 41 -5.80 -7.85 -10.56
C VAL A 41 -5.99 -8.63 -9.26
N LEU A 42 -6.59 -9.82 -9.34
CA LEU A 42 -6.83 -10.64 -8.16
C LEU A 42 -5.48 -11.03 -7.56
N ALA A 43 -5.30 -10.64 -6.30
CA ALA A 43 -4.10 -10.90 -5.49
C ALA A 43 -3.62 -12.35 -5.55
N ASP A 44 -4.52 -13.32 -5.70
CA ASP A 44 -4.19 -14.75 -5.73
C ASP A 44 -3.48 -15.21 -7.02
N GLU A 45 -3.46 -14.43 -8.09
CA GLU A 45 -2.81 -14.83 -9.35
C GLU A 45 -1.31 -14.54 -9.39
N LEU A 46 -0.78 -13.75 -8.45
CA LEU A 46 0.63 -13.35 -8.45
C LEU A 46 1.46 -14.33 -7.60
N PRO A 47 2.39 -15.08 -8.19
CA PRO A 47 3.19 -16.05 -7.44
C PRO A 47 4.20 -15.36 -6.52
N VAL A 48 4.43 -15.96 -5.34
CA VAL A 48 5.54 -15.58 -4.47
C VAL A 48 6.87 -15.89 -5.17
N PRO A 49 7.86 -14.99 -5.17
CA PRO A 49 9.17 -15.30 -5.72
C PRO A 49 9.87 -16.42 -4.92
N GLY A 50 10.16 -17.55 -5.58
CA GLY A 50 10.71 -18.75 -4.93
C GLY A 50 12.23 -18.82 -4.82
N THR A 51 12.97 -17.75 -5.14
CA THR A 51 14.44 -17.71 -5.05
C THR A 51 14.92 -16.31 -4.64
N PRO A 52 16.10 -16.16 -4.00
CA PRO A 52 16.65 -14.84 -3.64
C PRO A 52 16.81 -13.94 -4.87
N ARG A 53 17.33 -14.48 -5.98
CA ARG A 53 17.47 -13.72 -7.24
C ARG A 53 16.12 -13.25 -7.79
N ALA A 54 15.06 -14.05 -7.65
CA ALA A 54 13.72 -13.63 -8.07
C ALA A 54 13.16 -12.53 -7.17
N VAL A 55 13.36 -12.63 -5.85
CA VAL A 55 13.02 -11.56 -4.90
C VAL A 55 13.73 -10.25 -5.26
N ALA A 56 15.05 -10.29 -5.47
CA ALA A 56 15.83 -9.10 -5.85
C ALA A 56 15.34 -8.44 -7.14
N ARG A 57 14.97 -9.23 -8.16
CA ARG A 57 14.38 -8.70 -9.40
C ARG A 57 13.03 -8.04 -9.17
N VAL A 58 12.17 -8.65 -8.34
CA VAL A 58 10.85 -8.08 -8.03
C VAL A 58 11.01 -6.78 -7.25
N LEU A 59 11.81 -6.77 -6.18
CA LEU A 59 12.07 -5.55 -5.40
C LEU A 59 12.69 -4.47 -6.28
N THR A 60 13.70 -4.79 -7.10
CA THR A 60 14.30 -3.80 -8.02
C THR A 60 13.27 -3.15 -8.94
N ARG A 61 12.38 -3.96 -9.55
CA ARG A 61 11.36 -3.46 -10.46
C ARG A 61 10.33 -2.60 -9.72
N VAL A 62 9.81 -3.11 -8.61
CA VAL A 62 8.75 -2.45 -7.83
C VAL A 62 9.26 -1.16 -7.21
N GLU A 63 10.40 -1.21 -6.52
CA GLU A 63 10.98 -0.06 -5.84
C GLU A 63 11.45 1.03 -6.81
N SER A 64 11.85 0.65 -8.03
CA SER A 64 12.15 1.62 -9.09
C SER A 64 10.87 2.27 -9.61
N ALA A 65 9.82 1.50 -9.90
CA ALA A 65 8.56 2.03 -10.39
C ALA A 65 7.83 2.91 -9.36
N LEU A 66 7.91 2.57 -8.07
CA LEU A 66 7.32 3.39 -7.00
C LEU A 66 8.06 4.73 -6.78
N ARG A 67 9.34 4.79 -7.11
CA ARG A 67 10.19 6.00 -7.00
C ARG A 67 10.25 6.83 -8.27
N ASP A 68 9.67 6.34 -9.35
CA ASP A 68 9.53 7.14 -10.56
C ASP A 68 8.55 8.29 -10.30
N ASP A 69 8.94 9.50 -10.70
CA ASP A 69 8.12 10.71 -10.54
C ASP A 69 6.91 10.67 -11.48
N ASP A 70 7.04 10.01 -12.63
CA ASP A 70 5.98 9.82 -13.63
C ASP A 70 5.24 8.48 -13.45
N ARG A 71 5.25 7.91 -12.25
CA ARG A 71 4.58 6.61 -11.99
C ARG A 71 3.08 6.68 -12.29
N ASP A 72 2.58 5.61 -12.90
CA ASP A 72 1.14 5.43 -13.11
C ASP A 72 0.43 5.17 -11.76
N PRO A 73 -0.48 6.06 -11.31
CA PRO A 73 -1.21 5.87 -10.06
C PRO A 73 -2.07 4.60 -10.06
N ASP A 74 -2.57 4.17 -11.23
CA ASP A 74 -3.40 2.97 -11.35
C ASP A 74 -2.58 1.68 -11.17
N ALA A 75 -1.26 1.76 -11.36
CA ALA A 75 -0.34 0.63 -11.17
C ALA A 75 0.11 0.45 -9.71
N VAL A 76 -0.02 1.48 -8.85
CA VAL A 76 0.48 1.48 -7.46
C VAL A 76 -0.06 0.30 -6.63
N PRO A 77 -1.37 -0.04 -6.66
CA PRO A 77 -1.88 -1.17 -5.89
C PRO A 77 -1.21 -2.50 -6.27
N ALA A 78 -1.03 -2.75 -7.57
CA ALA A 78 -0.36 -3.97 -8.05
C ALA A 78 1.13 -3.99 -7.70
N LEU A 79 1.80 -2.83 -7.69
CA LEU A 79 3.19 -2.70 -7.25
C LEU A 79 3.33 -3.02 -5.75
N GLY A 80 2.49 -2.42 -4.90
CA GLY A 80 2.49 -2.67 -3.45
C GLY A 80 2.22 -4.14 -3.11
N PHE A 81 1.30 -4.78 -3.84
CA PHE A 81 1.04 -6.21 -3.64
C PHE A 81 2.25 -7.08 -3.98
N ARG A 82 2.93 -6.83 -5.11
CA ARG A 82 4.16 -7.53 -5.48
C ARG A 82 5.28 -7.29 -4.46
N GLN A 83 5.37 -6.07 -3.91
CA GLN A 83 6.30 -5.73 -2.84
C GLN A 83 6.04 -6.59 -1.60
N HIS A 84 4.78 -6.68 -1.18
CA HIS A 84 4.37 -7.49 -0.04
C HIS A 84 4.74 -8.97 -0.22
N LEU A 85 4.49 -9.56 -1.40
CA LEU A 85 4.88 -10.95 -1.68
C LEU A 85 6.40 -11.16 -1.61
N ALA A 86 7.19 -10.19 -2.08
CA ALA A 86 8.65 -10.27 -2.02
C ALA A 86 9.17 -10.21 -0.57
N TYR A 87 8.65 -9.29 0.26
CA TYR A 87 9.01 -9.22 1.68
C TYR A 87 8.49 -10.41 2.48
N ARG A 88 7.31 -10.95 2.13
CA ARG A 88 6.82 -12.22 2.71
C ARG A 88 7.79 -13.37 2.44
N ALA A 89 8.37 -13.44 1.25
CA ALA A 89 9.41 -14.43 0.95
C ALA A 89 10.68 -14.23 1.79
N LEU A 90 11.11 -12.99 2.02
CA LEU A 90 12.24 -12.67 2.89
C LEU A 90 11.98 -13.02 4.36
N ALA A 91 10.77 -12.76 4.85
CA ALA A 91 10.37 -13.14 6.21
C ALA A 91 10.38 -14.66 6.40
N ALA A 92 10.01 -15.43 5.37
CA ALA A 92 10.06 -16.89 5.39
C ALA A 92 11.49 -17.47 5.23
N HIS A 93 12.41 -16.70 4.63
CA HIS A 93 13.78 -17.09 4.34
C HIS A 93 14.78 -15.98 4.73
N PRO A 94 15.03 -15.76 6.04
CA PRO A 94 15.95 -14.72 6.50
C PRO A 94 17.37 -14.86 5.95
N GLU A 95 17.80 -16.09 5.65
CA GLU A 95 19.10 -16.39 5.04
C GLU A 95 19.26 -15.81 3.62
N TRP A 96 18.17 -15.42 2.95
CA TRP A 96 18.21 -14.81 1.62
C TRP A 96 18.54 -13.32 1.65
N VAL A 97 18.33 -12.62 2.77
CA VAL A 97 18.53 -11.17 2.90
C VAL A 97 19.88 -10.70 2.35
N PRO A 98 21.05 -11.25 2.77
CA PRO A 98 22.34 -10.78 2.26
C PRO A 98 22.49 -10.98 0.74
N HIS A 99 21.93 -12.06 0.19
CA HIS A 99 21.94 -12.31 -1.26
C HIS A 99 21.07 -11.31 -2.02
N VAL A 100 19.88 -11.02 -1.49
CA VAL A 100 18.96 -10.06 -2.08
C VAL A 100 19.53 -8.65 -2.05
N VAL A 101 20.09 -8.22 -0.91
CA VAL A 101 20.73 -6.89 -0.77
C VAL A 101 21.93 -6.75 -1.72
N ALA A 102 22.72 -7.80 -1.90
CA ALA A 102 23.83 -7.78 -2.85
C ALA A 102 23.36 -7.59 -4.30
N ASP A 103 22.26 -8.25 -4.68
CA ASP A 103 21.72 -8.31 -6.04
C ASP A 103 20.86 -7.09 -6.46
N VAL A 104 20.30 -6.32 -5.51
CA VAL A 104 19.58 -5.07 -5.83
C VAL A 104 20.54 -3.91 -6.17
N PRO A 105 20.12 -2.94 -7.00
CA PRO A 105 20.92 -1.75 -7.28
C PRO A 105 21.34 -1.01 -6.00
N PRO A 106 22.56 -0.45 -5.93
CA PRO A 106 23.07 0.21 -4.71
C PRO A 106 22.12 1.25 -4.11
N ARG A 107 21.45 2.04 -4.97
CA ARG A 107 20.48 3.09 -4.56
C ARG A 107 19.25 2.54 -3.80
N LEU A 108 18.97 1.24 -3.92
CA LEU A 108 17.81 0.59 -3.31
C LEU A 108 18.19 -0.27 -2.09
N ARG A 109 19.48 -0.47 -1.80
CA ARG A 109 19.92 -1.36 -0.71
C ARG A 109 19.40 -0.91 0.64
N SER A 110 19.58 0.37 0.97
CA SER A 110 19.10 0.94 2.23
C SER A 110 17.59 0.82 2.41
N VAL A 111 16.83 0.84 1.31
CA VAL A 111 15.38 0.63 1.32
C VAL A 111 15.06 -0.80 1.70
N VAL A 112 15.69 -1.78 1.04
CA VAL A 112 15.46 -3.19 1.32
C VAL A 112 15.90 -3.53 2.75
N GLU A 113 17.06 -3.05 3.19
CA GLU A 113 17.60 -3.25 4.54
C GLU A 113 16.70 -2.68 5.63
N ALA A 114 15.99 -1.58 5.37
CA ALA A 114 15.07 -0.97 6.35
C ALA A 114 13.75 -1.74 6.53
N ASN A 115 13.46 -2.74 5.69
CA ASN A 115 12.17 -3.46 5.66
C ASN A 115 12.30 -4.95 6.00
N VAL A 116 13.48 -5.41 6.44
CA VAL A 116 13.78 -6.81 6.79
C VAL A 116 14.08 -6.97 8.27
#